data_AF-A0A6P0VC12-F1
#
_entry.id   AF-A0A6P0VC12-F1
#
_cell.length_a   1.000
_cell.length_b   1.000
_cell.length_c   1.000
_cell.angle_alpha   90.00
_cell.angle_beta   90.00
_cell.angle_gamma   90.00
#
_symmetry.space_group_name_H-M   'P 1'
#
loop_
_entity.id
_entity.type
_entity.pdbx_description
1 polymer ?
#
loop_
_entity_poly.entity_id
_entity_poly.type
_entity_poly.pdbx_seq_one_letter_code
_entity_poly.pdbx_strand_id
1 'polypeptide(L)'
;NRLLGVLINDIPNEQLSMVQTTMRPFLEQQGISVLGMLPSNELLRSVTVRELVSQLQAEVLCSSERLDLMVQSLTIGAMNVNSALEYLRKGINMAVVTGGDRTDIQMAALETSTHCLILTGHLPPQPFILHRAEEVEIPILSVDLDTLSTVEIIDDAFGHVRLHEPIKVQCIQQLMAEHFDFERLTSQLGLKAAVTAG
;
A
#
# COMPACT_ATOMS: atom_id res chain seq x y z
N ASN A 1 12.01 34.46 11.14
CA ASN A 1 11.22 33.57 10.26
C ASN A 1 11.69 32.14 10.43
N ARG A 2 10.76 31.22 10.74
CA ARG A 2 11.00 29.87 11.29
C ARG A 2 10.94 28.73 10.25
N LEU A 3 10.86 29.03 8.95
CA LEU A 3 10.81 28.02 7.88
C LEU A 3 12.19 27.90 7.21
N LEU A 4 12.78 26.70 7.21
CA LEU A 4 14.08 26.44 6.57
C LEU A 4 13.93 25.99 5.12
N GLY A 5 12.88 25.21 4.84
CA GLY A 5 12.53 24.71 3.53
C GLY A 5 11.36 23.76 3.58
N VAL A 6 11.03 23.15 2.44
CA VAL A 6 9.92 22.22 2.26
C VAL A 6 10.40 20.90 1.65
N LEU A 7 9.72 19.83 2.04
CA LEU A 7 9.78 18.53 1.39
C LEU A 7 8.45 18.32 0.68
N ILE A 8 8.49 18.03 -0.61
CA ILE A 8 7.29 17.65 -1.36
C ILE A 8 7.21 16.13 -1.31
N ASN A 9 6.22 15.60 -0.61
CA ASN A 9 6.06 14.15 -0.40
C ASN A 9 4.99 13.57 -1.34
N ASP A 10 5.05 12.26 -1.56
CA ASP A 10 4.05 11.46 -2.27
C ASP A 10 3.72 12.00 -3.67
N ILE A 11 4.77 12.24 -4.48
CA ILE A 11 4.62 12.75 -5.84
C ILE A 11 4.36 11.58 -6.79
N PRO A 12 3.20 11.50 -7.48
CA PRO A 12 2.96 10.47 -8.47
C PRO A 12 4.08 10.45 -9.52
N ASN A 13 4.51 9.25 -9.93
CA ASN A 13 5.66 9.11 -10.82
C ASN A 13 5.49 9.86 -12.15
N GLU A 14 4.26 9.96 -12.68
CA GLU A 14 4.00 10.73 -13.91
C GLU A 14 4.14 12.24 -13.72
N GLN A 15 4.03 12.73 -12.48
CA GLN A 15 4.07 14.16 -12.14
C GLN A 15 5.45 14.65 -11.71
N LEU A 16 6.41 13.75 -11.44
CA LEU A 16 7.76 14.09 -10.98
C LEU A 16 8.43 15.16 -11.85
N SER A 17 8.41 14.97 -13.17
CA SER A 17 9.01 15.90 -14.13
C SER A 17 8.37 17.29 -14.06
N MET A 18 7.05 17.37 -13.90
CA MET A 18 6.32 18.63 -13.79
C MET A 18 6.67 19.35 -12.48
N VAL A 19 6.66 18.62 -11.36
CA VAL A 19 7.02 19.15 -10.05
C VAL A 19 8.46 19.69 -10.03
N GLN A 20 9.39 18.95 -10.64
CA GLN A 20 10.80 19.35 -10.71
C GLN A 20 11.04 20.57 -11.59
N THR A 21 10.31 20.71 -12.70
CA THR A 21 10.53 21.78 -13.69
C THR A 21 9.69 23.03 -13.43
N THR A 22 8.59 22.91 -12.69
CA THR A 22 7.64 24.01 -12.46
C THR A 22 7.56 24.40 -11.00
N MET A 23 7.19 23.45 -10.13
CA MET A 23 6.90 23.77 -8.73
C MET A 23 8.16 24.09 -7.93
N ARG A 24 9.24 23.32 -8.10
CA ARG A 24 10.52 23.60 -7.42
C ARG A 24 11.07 24.98 -7.79
N PRO A 25 11.24 25.36 -9.07
CA PRO A 25 11.71 26.69 -9.43
C PRO A 25 10.82 27.81 -8.90
N PHE A 26 9.49 27.62 -8.93
CA PHE A 26 8.56 28.60 -8.39
C PHE A 26 8.78 28.85 -6.89
N LEU A 27 8.87 27.79 -6.08
CA LEU A 27 9.09 27.91 -4.63
C LEU A 27 10.44 28.55 -4.30
N GLU A 28 11.50 28.14 -5.00
CA GLU A 28 12.84 28.71 -4.81
C GLU A 28 12.88 30.20 -5.16
N GLN A 29 12.15 30.64 -6.21
CA GLN A 29 12.01 32.07 -6.56
C GLN A 29 11.29 32.88 -5.47
N GLN A 30 10.40 32.24 -4.70
CA GLN A 30 9.74 32.86 -3.54
C GLN A 30 10.61 32.79 -2.26
N GLY A 31 11.85 32.33 -2.36
CA GLY A 31 12.76 32.18 -1.22
C GLY A 31 12.45 30.98 -0.33
N ILE A 32 11.66 30.01 -0.82
CA ILE A 32 11.33 28.78 -0.11
C ILE A 32 12.22 27.66 -0.66
N SER A 33 13.23 27.27 0.12
CA SER A 33 14.12 26.15 -0.23
C SER A 33 13.34 24.85 -0.37
N VAL A 34 13.47 24.16 -1.49
CA VAL A 34 13.00 22.78 -1.65
C VAL A 34 14.14 21.85 -1.24
N LEU A 35 13.95 21.15 -0.13
CA LEU A 35 14.93 20.24 0.46
C LEU A 35 14.80 18.83 -0.10
N GLY A 36 13.68 18.47 -0.71
CA GLY A 36 13.52 17.17 -1.36
C GLY A 36 12.18 17.03 -2.06
N MET A 37 12.10 16.03 -2.93
CA MET A 37 10.92 15.67 -3.71
C MET A 37 10.81 14.16 -3.72
N LEU A 38 9.92 13.59 -2.90
CA LEU A 38 9.79 12.14 -2.77
C LEU A 38 8.75 11.62 -3.75
N PRO A 39 9.11 10.66 -4.63
CA PRO A 39 8.12 9.96 -5.43
C PRO A 39 7.20 9.11 -4.54
N SER A 40 5.97 8.91 -5.01
CA SER A 40 5.06 7.92 -4.47
C SER A 40 5.68 6.53 -4.56
N ASN A 41 5.45 5.73 -3.52
CA ASN A 41 5.94 4.36 -3.45
C ASN A 41 4.84 3.42 -2.95
N GLU A 42 4.56 2.37 -3.72
CA GLU A 42 3.47 1.42 -3.43
C GLU A 42 3.66 0.71 -2.08
N LEU A 43 4.89 0.39 -1.69
CA LEU A 43 5.16 -0.22 -0.39
C LEU A 43 4.87 0.74 0.76
N LEU A 44 5.21 2.02 0.62
CA LEU A 44 4.88 3.02 1.64
C LEU A 44 3.38 3.28 1.75
N ARG A 45 2.61 3.02 0.69
CA ARG A 45 1.15 3.12 0.68
C ARG A 45 0.44 1.83 1.09
N SER A 46 1.16 0.70 1.11
CA SER A 46 0.59 -0.62 1.40
C SER A 46 0.19 -0.82 2.88
N VAL A 47 -0.77 -1.72 3.10
CA VAL A 47 -1.27 -2.13 4.43
C VAL A 47 -1.03 -3.62 4.65
N THR A 48 -0.85 -4.06 5.89
CA THR A 48 -0.72 -5.50 6.17
C THR A 48 -2.09 -6.18 6.12
N VAL A 49 -2.13 -7.47 5.81
CA VAL A 49 -3.36 -8.27 5.96
C VAL A 49 -3.86 -8.25 7.41
N ARG A 50 -2.94 -8.22 8.38
CA ARG A 50 -3.24 -8.06 9.80
C ARG A 50 -4.03 -6.78 10.11
N GLU A 51 -3.65 -5.66 9.50
CA GLU A 51 -4.39 -4.40 9.65
C GLU A 51 -5.79 -4.54 9.04
N LEU A 52 -5.91 -5.16 7.86
CA LEU A 52 -7.21 -5.43 7.24
C LEU A 52 -8.12 -6.27 8.14
N VAL A 53 -7.58 -7.33 8.75
CA VAL A 53 -8.31 -8.15 9.74
C VAL A 53 -8.82 -7.29 10.91
N SER A 54 -7.96 -6.41 11.44
CA SER A 54 -8.33 -5.53 12.55
C SER A 54 -9.41 -4.51 12.18
N GLN A 55 -9.30 -3.86 11.02
CA GLN A 55 -10.23 -2.83 10.56
C GLN A 55 -11.58 -3.40 10.16
N LEU A 56 -11.58 -4.56 9.49
CA LEU A 56 -12.79 -5.23 9.03
C LEU A 56 -13.44 -6.11 10.10
N GLN A 57 -12.78 -6.32 11.25
CA GLN A 57 -13.17 -7.32 12.24
C GLN A 57 -13.36 -8.70 11.60
N ALA A 58 -12.47 -9.05 10.66
CA ALA A 58 -12.62 -10.22 9.83
C ALA A 58 -12.28 -11.51 10.57
N GLU A 59 -12.98 -12.59 10.23
CA GLU A 59 -12.60 -13.95 10.61
C GLU A 59 -11.56 -14.48 9.62
N VAL A 60 -10.44 -15.02 10.13
CA VAL A 60 -9.41 -15.64 9.29
C VAL A 60 -9.75 -17.12 9.10
N LEU A 61 -10.08 -17.51 7.87
CA LEU A 61 -10.50 -18.88 7.55
C LEU A 61 -9.33 -19.83 7.30
N CYS A 62 -8.21 -19.33 6.79
CA CYS A 62 -6.98 -20.10 6.55
C CYS A 62 -5.72 -19.20 6.52
N SER A 63 -4.55 -19.83 6.53
CA SER A 63 -3.23 -19.19 6.38
C SER A 63 -2.95 -18.04 7.38
N SER A 64 -3.35 -18.22 8.64
CA SER A 64 -3.22 -17.21 9.71
C SER A 64 -1.78 -16.79 10.04
N GLU A 65 -0.79 -17.58 9.62
CA GLU A 65 0.63 -17.30 9.70
C GLU A 65 1.13 -16.30 8.65
N ARG A 66 0.31 -15.97 7.65
CA ARG A 66 0.64 -15.07 6.53
C ARG A 66 0.03 -13.67 6.65
N LEU A 67 -0.41 -13.27 7.85
CA LEU A 67 -1.05 -11.96 8.04
C LEU A 67 -0.11 -10.75 7.91
N ASP A 68 1.21 -10.96 7.87
CA ASP A 68 2.19 -9.88 7.71
C ASP A 68 2.49 -9.56 6.23
N LEU A 69 1.79 -10.19 5.29
CA LEU A 69 1.86 -9.84 3.86
C LEU A 69 1.39 -8.40 3.64
N MET A 70 2.09 -7.68 2.75
CA MET A 70 1.77 -6.30 2.38
C MET A 70 0.83 -6.27 1.19
N VAL A 71 -0.32 -5.65 1.35
CA VAL A 71 -1.31 -5.40 0.31
C VAL A 71 -1.09 -4.01 -0.28
N GLN A 72 -0.80 -3.94 -1.58
CA GLN A 72 -0.52 -2.67 -2.28
C GLN A 72 -1.75 -2.08 -2.97
N SER A 73 -2.73 -2.92 -3.31
CA SER A 73 -3.91 -2.47 -4.05
C SER A 73 -5.13 -3.35 -3.76
N LEU A 74 -6.31 -2.83 -4.07
CA LEU A 74 -7.60 -3.49 -3.89
C LEU A 74 -8.21 -3.81 -5.26
N THR A 75 -8.74 -5.02 -5.43
CA THR A 75 -9.53 -5.41 -6.61
C THR A 75 -10.89 -5.99 -6.19
N ILE A 76 -11.95 -5.56 -6.88
CA ILE A 76 -13.32 -5.91 -6.53
C ILE A 76 -13.88 -6.93 -7.54
N GLY A 77 -14.20 -8.12 -7.06
CA GLY A 77 -14.81 -9.23 -7.79
C GLY A 77 -16.35 -9.19 -7.87
N ALA A 78 -16.96 -8.00 -7.82
CA ALA A 78 -18.43 -7.87 -7.89
C ALA A 78 -18.98 -7.98 -9.33
N MET A 79 -18.10 -7.94 -10.34
CA MET A 79 -18.47 -8.00 -11.76
C MET A 79 -18.38 -9.43 -12.31
N ASN A 80 -18.58 -9.58 -13.63
CA ASN A 80 -18.34 -10.86 -14.31
C ASN A 80 -16.84 -11.24 -14.26
N VAL A 81 -16.55 -12.54 -14.37
CA VAL A 81 -15.18 -13.10 -14.25
C VAL A 81 -14.23 -12.53 -15.28
N ASN A 82 -14.67 -12.35 -16.53
CA ASN A 82 -13.80 -11.89 -17.61
C ASN A 82 -13.27 -10.49 -17.32
N SER A 83 -14.14 -9.59 -16.86
CA SER A 83 -13.75 -8.25 -16.41
C SER A 83 -12.85 -8.33 -15.18
N ALA A 84 -13.18 -9.18 -14.19
CA ALA A 84 -12.34 -9.35 -13.00
C ALA A 84 -10.91 -9.83 -13.36
N LEU A 85 -10.76 -10.78 -14.28
CA LEU A 85 -9.48 -11.31 -14.73
C LEU A 85 -8.56 -10.23 -15.34
N GLU A 86 -9.12 -9.25 -16.05
CA GLU A 86 -8.32 -8.14 -16.60
C GLU A 86 -7.70 -7.29 -15.49
N TYR A 87 -8.41 -7.08 -14.39
CA TYR A 87 -7.88 -6.36 -13.23
C TYR A 87 -6.89 -7.23 -12.44
N LEU A 88 -7.23 -8.49 -12.17
CA LEU A 88 -6.39 -9.43 -11.43
C LEU A 88 -5.01 -9.64 -12.09
N ARG A 89 -4.94 -9.60 -13.42
CA ARG A 89 -3.66 -9.74 -14.15
C ARG A 89 -2.77 -8.50 -14.10
N LYS A 90 -3.32 -7.33 -13.80
CA LYS A 90 -2.59 -6.06 -13.78
C LYS A 90 -2.10 -5.69 -12.39
N GLY A 91 -2.85 -6.07 -11.36
CA GLY A 91 -2.49 -5.72 -10.00
C GLY A 91 -1.36 -6.59 -9.45
N ILE A 92 -0.69 -6.03 -8.44
CA ILE A 92 0.44 -6.64 -7.76
C ILE A 92 0.11 -6.62 -6.27
N ASN A 93 0.35 -7.75 -5.59
CA ASN A 93 0.20 -7.89 -4.15
C ASN A 93 -1.17 -7.37 -3.67
N MET A 94 -2.25 -7.82 -4.32
CA MET A 94 -3.59 -7.28 -4.13
C MET A 94 -4.32 -7.92 -2.95
N ALA A 95 -5.32 -7.20 -2.43
CA ALA A 95 -6.46 -7.80 -1.76
C ALA A 95 -7.61 -7.90 -2.76
N VAL A 96 -8.25 -9.06 -2.84
CA VAL A 96 -9.40 -9.28 -3.71
C VAL A 96 -10.65 -9.42 -2.86
N VAL A 97 -11.65 -8.57 -3.08
CA VAL A 97 -12.95 -8.63 -2.39
C VAL A 97 -13.97 -9.27 -3.31
N THR A 98 -14.63 -10.34 -2.88
CA THR A 98 -15.66 -11.01 -3.70
C THR A 98 -16.73 -11.65 -2.81
N GLY A 99 -17.81 -12.13 -3.41
CA GLY A 99 -18.83 -12.92 -2.71
C GLY A 99 -18.34 -14.34 -2.40
N GLY A 100 -18.76 -14.90 -1.27
CA GLY A 100 -18.44 -16.29 -0.90
C GLY A 100 -18.97 -17.34 -1.89
N ASP A 101 -19.99 -17.00 -2.70
CA ASP A 101 -20.55 -17.82 -3.77
C ASP A 101 -19.76 -17.75 -5.10
N ARG A 102 -18.89 -16.75 -5.28
CA ARG A 102 -18.12 -16.48 -6.51
C ARG A 102 -16.84 -17.31 -6.63
N THR A 103 -17.02 -18.63 -6.65
CA THR A 103 -15.96 -19.64 -6.70
C THR A 103 -15.00 -19.45 -7.89
N ASP A 104 -15.53 -19.00 -9.02
CA ASP A 104 -14.81 -18.66 -10.24
C ASP A 104 -13.77 -17.53 -10.03
N ILE A 105 -14.18 -16.45 -9.36
CA ILE A 105 -13.31 -15.32 -9.02
C ILE A 105 -12.34 -15.70 -7.91
N GLN A 106 -12.79 -16.46 -6.91
CA GLN A 106 -11.93 -16.92 -5.81
C GLN A 106 -10.75 -17.73 -6.36
N MET A 107 -11.00 -18.70 -7.24
CA MET A 107 -9.92 -19.44 -7.92
C MET A 107 -9.03 -18.54 -8.75
N ALA A 108 -9.61 -17.64 -9.55
CA ALA A 108 -8.82 -16.71 -10.36
C ALA A 108 -7.90 -15.83 -9.52
N ALA A 109 -8.38 -15.35 -8.37
CA ALA A 109 -7.59 -14.55 -7.43
C ALA A 109 -6.40 -15.34 -6.88
N LEU A 110 -6.63 -16.60 -6.47
CA LEU A 110 -5.58 -17.48 -5.94
C LEU A 110 -4.49 -17.84 -6.96
N GLU A 111 -4.78 -17.73 -8.26
CA GLU A 111 -3.81 -17.96 -9.34
C GLU A 111 -3.11 -16.68 -9.84
N THR A 112 -3.30 -15.55 -9.15
CA THR A 112 -2.72 -14.24 -9.51
C THR A 112 -1.93 -13.64 -8.35
N SER A 113 -1.38 -12.43 -8.52
CA SER A 113 -0.61 -11.72 -7.48
C SER A 113 -1.54 -11.17 -6.38
N THR A 114 -2.13 -12.09 -5.63
CA THR A 114 -3.05 -11.83 -4.52
C THR A 114 -2.35 -12.19 -3.21
N HIS A 115 -2.39 -11.28 -2.24
CA HIS A 115 -1.90 -11.50 -0.88
C HIS A 115 -3.02 -11.72 0.13
N CYS A 116 -4.26 -11.45 -0.25
CA CYS A 116 -5.43 -11.66 0.60
C CYS A 116 -6.69 -11.81 -0.23
N LEU A 117 -7.53 -12.79 0.10
CA LEU A 117 -8.87 -12.93 -0.45
C LEU A 117 -9.89 -12.63 0.65
N ILE A 118 -10.83 -11.72 0.38
CA ILE A 118 -11.82 -11.23 1.34
C ILE A 118 -13.21 -11.60 0.81
N LEU A 119 -13.93 -12.42 1.58
CA LEU A 119 -15.23 -12.96 1.24
C LEU A 119 -16.31 -12.22 2.02
N THR A 120 -17.25 -11.65 1.26
CA THR A 120 -18.39 -10.89 1.79
C THR A 120 -19.65 -11.76 1.86
N GLY A 121 -20.62 -11.33 2.68
CA GLY A 121 -21.94 -11.95 2.75
C GLY A 121 -22.03 -13.26 3.55
N HIS A 122 -21.02 -13.58 4.37
CA HIS A 122 -21.01 -14.76 5.29
C HIS A 122 -21.30 -16.12 4.64
N LEU A 123 -21.08 -16.23 3.33
CA LEU A 123 -21.18 -17.51 2.63
C LEU A 123 -19.83 -18.23 2.76
N PRO A 124 -19.80 -19.41 3.41
CA PRO A 124 -18.55 -20.15 3.53
C PRO A 124 -18.06 -20.58 2.14
N PRO A 125 -16.76 -20.41 1.83
CA PRO A 125 -16.21 -20.86 0.56
C PRO A 125 -16.24 -22.39 0.47
N GLN A 126 -16.18 -22.90 -0.75
CA GLN A 126 -16.09 -24.35 -0.96
C GLN A 126 -14.77 -24.90 -0.37
N PRO A 127 -14.75 -26.12 0.21
CA PRO A 127 -13.55 -26.66 0.86
C PRO A 127 -12.30 -26.69 -0.03
N PHE A 128 -12.46 -26.87 -1.34
CA PHE A 128 -11.33 -26.88 -2.26
C PHE A 128 -10.69 -25.49 -2.45
N ILE A 129 -11.44 -24.41 -2.24
CA ILE A 129 -10.90 -23.04 -2.25
C ILE A 129 -9.98 -22.83 -1.05
N LEU A 130 -10.41 -23.28 0.14
CA LEU A 130 -9.60 -23.22 1.36
C LEU A 130 -8.31 -24.02 1.19
N HIS A 131 -8.42 -25.26 0.72
CA HIS A 131 -7.24 -26.10 0.46
C HIS A 131 -6.29 -25.45 -0.55
N ARG A 132 -6.83 -24.88 -1.64
CA ARG A 132 -5.99 -24.20 -2.63
C ARG A 132 -5.30 -22.98 -2.02
N ALA A 133 -6.01 -22.19 -1.23
CA ALA A 133 -5.46 -21.01 -0.58
C ALA A 133 -4.37 -21.35 0.44
N GLU A 134 -4.49 -22.47 1.15
CA GLU A 134 -3.42 -23.00 2.01
C GLU A 134 -2.19 -23.41 1.20
N GLU A 135 -2.36 -24.11 0.06
CA GLU A 135 -1.25 -24.51 -0.81
C GLU A 135 -0.44 -23.32 -1.35
N VAL A 136 -1.13 -22.23 -1.69
CA VAL A 136 -0.50 -20.99 -2.19
C VAL A 136 -0.23 -19.98 -1.09
N GLU A 137 -0.49 -20.35 0.17
CA GLU A 137 -0.26 -19.55 1.38
C GLU A 137 -0.92 -18.16 1.33
N ILE A 138 -2.12 -18.07 0.76
CA ILE A 138 -2.93 -16.85 0.71
C ILE A 138 -3.98 -16.89 1.82
N PRO A 139 -4.01 -15.91 2.74
CA PRO A 139 -5.09 -15.77 3.72
C PRO A 139 -6.45 -15.54 3.06
N ILE A 140 -7.45 -16.27 3.56
CA ILE A 140 -8.87 -16.00 3.28
C ILE A 140 -9.50 -15.38 4.51
N LEU A 141 -10.13 -14.23 4.31
CA LEU A 141 -10.86 -13.49 5.33
C LEU A 141 -12.37 -13.57 5.04
N SER A 142 -13.18 -13.81 6.06
CA SER A 142 -14.64 -13.68 6.01
C SER A 142 -15.07 -12.43 6.76
N VAL A 143 -15.98 -11.65 6.19
CA VAL A 143 -16.50 -10.41 6.80
C VAL A 143 -18.02 -10.38 6.81
N ASP A 144 -18.58 -9.81 7.89
CA ASP A 144 -20.02 -9.56 8.04
C ASP A 144 -20.45 -8.21 7.43
N LEU A 145 -20.00 -7.96 6.20
CA LEU A 145 -20.20 -6.70 5.51
C LEU A 145 -20.56 -6.97 4.05
N ASP A 146 -21.31 -6.04 3.44
CA ASP A 146 -21.47 -6.04 2.00
C ASP A 146 -20.20 -5.52 1.31
N THR A 147 -20.12 -5.73 0.00
CA THR A 147 -18.95 -5.37 -0.79
C THR A 147 -18.61 -3.89 -0.73
N LEU A 148 -19.61 -3.00 -0.73
CA LEU A 148 -19.34 -1.56 -0.75
C LEU A 148 -18.75 -1.11 0.60
N SER A 149 -19.38 -1.48 1.72
CA SER A 149 -18.85 -1.15 3.04
C SER A 149 -17.48 -1.77 3.32
N THR A 150 -17.24 -3.00 2.84
CA THR A 150 -15.91 -3.63 2.92
C THR A 150 -14.86 -2.82 2.18
N VAL A 151 -15.17 -2.36 0.97
CA VAL A 151 -14.26 -1.56 0.15
C VAL A 151 -13.97 -0.20 0.79
N GLU A 152 -14.98 0.49 1.32
CA GLU A 152 -14.81 1.79 1.98
C GLU A 152 -13.87 1.68 3.19
N ILE A 153 -14.03 0.66 4.04
CA ILE A 153 -13.15 0.44 5.20
C ILE A 153 -11.71 0.13 4.77
N ILE A 154 -11.53 -0.65 3.70
CA ILE A 154 -10.20 -0.96 3.18
C ILE A 154 -9.54 0.30 2.61
N ASP A 155 -10.27 1.12 1.86
CA ASP A 155 -9.76 2.38 1.29
C ASP A 155 -9.32 3.35 2.40
N ASP A 156 -10.09 3.47 3.47
CA ASP A 156 -9.72 4.24 4.66
C ASP A 156 -8.45 3.68 5.33
N ALA A 157 -8.28 2.35 5.39
CA ALA A 157 -7.08 1.72 5.91
C ALA A 157 -5.83 2.07 5.08
N PHE A 158 -5.96 2.14 3.75
CA PHE A 158 -4.91 2.66 2.86
C PHE A 158 -4.62 4.15 3.08
N GLY A 159 -5.59 4.95 3.52
CA GLY A 159 -5.41 6.36 3.85
C GLY A 159 -4.64 6.61 5.16
N HIS A 160 -4.71 5.66 6.11
CA HIS A 160 -4.12 5.77 7.44
C HIS A 160 -2.84 4.92 7.59
N VAL A 161 -1.92 5.01 6.64
CA VAL A 161 -0.72 4.15 6.65
C VAL A 161 0.18 4.43 7.85
N ARG A 162 0.38 3.38 8.66
CA ARG A 162 1.34 3.39 9.76
C ARG A 162 2.73 3.03 9.25
N LEU A 163 3.75 3.76 9.69
CA LEU A 163 5.17 3.49 9.42
C LEU A 163 5.78 2.59 10.52
N HIS A 164 5.10 1.49 10.88
CA HIS A 164 5.61 0.59 11.92
C HIS A 164 6.36 -0.61 11.35
N GLU A 165 6.10 -0.98 10.09
CA GLU A 165 6.74 -2.15 9.49
C GLU A 165 8.20 -1.85 9.13
N PRO A 166 9.17 -2.71 9.54
CA PRO A 166 10.60 -2.50 9.26
C PRO A 166 10.91 -2.26 7.78
N ILE A 167 10.16 -2.93 6.89
CA ILE A 167 10.32 -2.80 5.44
C ILE A 167 9.97 -1.39 4.94
N LYS A 168 8.96 -0.73 5.53
CA LYS A 168 8.61 0.67 5.22
C LYS A 168 9.66 1.63 5.75
N VAL A 169 10.20 1.37 6.94
CA VAL A 169 11.28 2.20 7.52
C VAL A 169 12.52 2.16 6.63
N GLN A 170 12.90 0.99 6.14
CA GLN A 170 14.01 0.85 5.18
C GLN A 170 13.70 1.59 3.87
N CYS A 171 12.49 1.45 3.35
CA CYS A 171 12.06 2.12 2.13
C CYS A 171 12.10 3.65 2.26
N ILE A 172 11.58 4.23 3.34
CA ILE A 172 11.62 5.69 3.54
C ILE A 172 13.07 6.18 3.75
N GLN A 173 13.92 5.41 4.45
CA GLN A 173 15.33 5.76 4.60
C GLN A 173 16.04 5.82 3.25
N GLN A 174 15.78 4.85 2.38
CA GLN A 174 16.33 4.84 1.02
C GLN A 174 15.81 6.03 0.19
N LEU A 175 14.49 6.27 0.18
CA LEU A 175 13.92 7.42 -0.54
C LEU A 175 14.46 8.75 -0.03
N MET A 176 14.65 8.89 1.29
CA MET A 176 15.26 10.08 1.86
C MET A 176 16.71 10.23 1.39
N ALA A 177 17.52 9.17 1.42
CA ALA A 177 18.90 9.21 0.98
C ALA A 177 19.05 9.59 -0.51
N GLU A 178 18.10 9.17 -1.35
CA GLU A 178 18.12 9.41 -2.80
C GLU A 178 17.56 10.79 -3.19
N HIS A 179 16.56 11.29 -2.46
CA HIS A 179 15.76 12.43 -2.91
C HIS A 179 15.74 13.64 -1.97
N PHE A 180 16.44 13.58 -0.83
CA PHE A 180 16.51 14.67 0.15
C PHE A 180 17.92 15.22 0.31
N ASP A 181 18.02 16.54 0.28
CA ASP A 181 19.24 17.32 0.40
C ASP A 181 19.56 17.57 1.88
N PHE A 182 20.13 16.54 2.52
CA PHE A 182 20.55 16.61 3.91
C PHE A 182 21.63 17.66 4.16
N GLU A 183 22.54 17.87 3.20
CA GLU A 183 23.61 18.87 3.28
C GLU A 183 23.05 20.29 3.32
N ARG A 184 22.04 20.58 2.50
CA ARG A 184 21.35 21.87 2.53
C ARG A 184 20.62 22.09 3.85
N LEU A 185 19.94 21.07 4.38
CA LEU A 185 19.25 21.16 5.67
C LEU A 185 20.24 21.41 6.83
N THR A 186 21.31 20.62 6.93
CA THR A 186 22.30 20.76 8.02
C THR A 186 23.01 22.11 7.97
N SER A 187 23.37 22.57 6.76
CA SER A 187 23.94 23.90 6.54
C SER A 187 23.01 25.03 7.02
N GLN A 188 21.72 24.93 6.72
CA GLN A 188 20.72 25.92 7.16
C GLN A 188 20.45 25.86 8.67
N LEU A 189 20.57 24.69 9.30
CA LEU A 189 20.47 24.51 10.75
C LEU A 189 21.73 24.95 11.51
N GLY A 190 22.84 25.23 10.81
CA GLY A 190 24.13 25.52 11.44
C GLY A 190 24.75 24.30 12.12
N LEU A 191 24.32 23.09 11.75
CA LEU A 191 24.87 21.84 12.25
C LEU A 191 26.07 21.47 11.38
N LYS A 192 27.28 21.44 11.96
CA LYS A 192 28.43 20.83 11.30
C LYS A 192 28.17 19.34 11.17
N ALA A 193 28.35 18.78 9.96
CA ALA A 193 28.26 17.34 9.73
C ALA A 193 29.06 16.60 10.81
N ALA A 194 28.42 15.65 11.49
CA ALA A 194 29.12 14.80 12.44
C ALA A 194 30.19 14.04 11.68
N VAL A 195 31.45 14.27 12.03
CA VAL A 195 32.58 13.49 11.55
C VAL A 195 32.28 12.04 11.94
N THR A 196 31.88 11.21 10.99
CA THR A 196 31.85 9.76 11.18
C THR A 196 33.30 9.31 11.35
N ALA A 197 33.67 9.04 12.60
CA ALA A 197 34.94 8.44 12.94
C ALA A 197 34.94 6.97 12.48
N GLY A 198 35.90 6.66 11.59
CA GLY A 198 36.64 5.39 11.49
C GLY A 198 35.86 4.09 11.44
#